data_AF-Q71HW5-F1
#
_entry.id   AF-Q71HW5-F1
#
_cell.length_a   1.000
_cell.length_b   1.000
_cell.length_c   1.000
_cell.angle_alpha   90.00
_cell.angle_beta   90.00
_cell.angle_gamma   90.00
#
_symmetry.space_group_name_H-M   'P 1'
#
loop_
_entity.id
_entity.type
_entity.pdbx_description
1 polymer ?
#
loop_
_entity_poly.entity_id
_entity_poly.type
_entity_poly.pdbx_seq_one_letter_code
_entity_poly.pdbx_strand_id
1 'polypeptide(L)'
;QRERRGDYRGGTVQVIPHVTNMIKEKVMRAAQMTDTDVVISEIGGTVGDMESTPFMEAIRQMRREVGSENVMYVHVTFVPYLRAAKELKSKPTQQSVSMLRSIGIQPNMLVLRSEMPVPQEMKD
;
A
#
# COMPACT_ATOMS: atom_id res chain seq x y z
N GLN A 1 18.36 -11.74 12.42
CA GLN A 1 19.64 -12.38 12.06
C GLN A 1 20.76 -11.36 11.82
N ARG A 2 20.56 -10.34 10.95
CA ARG A 2 21.55 -9.26 10.73
C ARG A 2 22.03 -8.56 12.02
N GLU A 3 21.10 -8.21 12.88
CA GLU A 3 21.40 -7.65 14.22
C GLU A 3 22.28 -8.58 15.06
N ARG A 4 21.89 -9.85 15.20
CA ARG A 4 22.64 -10.86 15.96
C ARG A 4 24.03 -11.16 15.39
N ARG A 5 24.28 -10.85 14.11
CA ARG A 5 25.59 -10.98 13.45
C ARG A 5 26.46 -9.71 13.58
N GLY A 6 25.92 -8.63 14.13
CA GLY A 6 26.65 -7.37 14.30
C GLY A 6 26.61 -6.43 13.11
N ASP A 7 25.76 -6.69 12.10
CA ASP A 7 25.70 -5.90 10.86
C ASP A 7 25.38 -4.41 11.12
N TYR A 8 24.74 -4.09 12.26
CA TYR A 8 24.40 -2.72 12.67
C TYR A 8 25.41 -2.09 13.64
N ARG A 9 26.61 -2.68 13.82
CA ARG A 9 27.73 -2.15 14.63
C ARG A 9 27.35 -1.73 16.06
N GLY A 10 26.45 -2.48 16.69
CA GLY A 10 25.97 -2.19 18.05
C GLY A 10 24.94 -1.05 18.15
N GLY A 11 24.48 -0.50 17.02
CA GLY A 11 23.40 0.48 16.96
C GLY A 11 22.01 -0.15 17.19
N THR A 12 21.07 0.66 17.70
CA THR A 12 19.68 0.25 17.92
C THR A 12 18.99 -0.06 16.60
N VAL A 13 18.44 -1.26 16.47
CA VAL A 13 17.58 -1.63 15.34
C VAL A 13 16.19 -1.04 15.54
N GLN A 14 15.68 -0.39 14.50
CA GLN A 14 14.42 0.34 14.50
C GLN A 14 13.60 -0.01 13.25
N VAL A 15 12.28 0.14 13.32
CA VAL A 15 11.39 -0.06 12.16
C VAL A 15 11.79 0.88 11.01
N ILE A 16 11.94 2.16 11.31
CA ILE A 16 12.51 3.16 10.41
C ILE A 16 13.91 3.49 10.93
N PRO A 17 14.97 3.42 10.12
CA PRO A 17 14.97 3.08 8.69
C PRO A 17 15.18 1.58 8.40
N HIS A 18 15.54 0.75 9.40
CA HIS A 18 16.13 -0.57 9.12
C HIS A 18 15.14 -1.55 8.48
N VAL A 19 13.89 -1.63 8.96
CA VAL A 19 12.88 -2.52 8.38
C VAL A 19 12.37 -1.97 7.06
N THR A 20 12.09 -0.66 6.99
CA THR A 20 11.60 -0.03 5.75
C THR A 20 12.62 -0.14 4.62
N ASN A 21 13.92 0.05 4.90
CA ASN A 21 14.98 -0.14 3.91
C ASN A 21 15.06 -1.59 3.43
N MET A 22 14.95 -2.58 4.32
CA MET A 22 14.92 -3.99 3.91
C MET A 22 13.72 -4.31 3.00
N ILE A 23 12.56 -3.72 3.25
CA ILE A 23 11.38 -3.87 2.37
C ILE A 23 11.66 -3.26 1.00
N LYS A 24 12.19 -2.02 0.96
CA LYS A 24 12.55 -1.35 -0.30
C LYS A 24 13.59 -2.12 -1.11
N GLU A 25 14.65 -2.61 -0.45
CA GLU A 25 15.69 -3.45 -1.06
C GLU A 25 15.10 -4.70 -1.73
N LYS A 26 14.12 -5.36 -1.09
CA LYS A 26 13.46 -6.54 -1.67
C LYS A 26 12.70 -6.22 -2.95
N VAL A 27 11.94 -5.12 -2.95
CA VAL A 27 11.18 -4.68 -4.14
C VAL A 27 12.14 -4.32 -5.28
N MET A 28 13.19 -3.54 -4.99
CA MET A 28 14.17 -3.14 -6.02
C MET A 28 14.97 -4.33 -6.57
N ARG A 29 15.29 -5.31 -5.72
CA ARG A 29 15.97 -6.52 -6.15
C ARG A 29 15.13 -7.32 -7.15
N ALA A 30 13.80 -7.36 -6.98
CA ALA A 30 12.93 -8.01 -7.94
C ALA A 30 13.06 -7.39 -9.34
N ALA A 31 13.08 -6.05 -9.43
CA ALA A 31 13.30 -5.34 -10.70
C ALA A 31 14.65 -5.68 -11.34
N GLN A 32 15.72 -5.73 -10.54
CA GLN A 32 17.09 -5.95 -11.03
C GLN A 32 17.34 -7.38 -11.52
N MET A 33 16.65 -8.39 -10.96
CA MET A 33 16.93 -9.79 -11.29
C MET A 33 16.25 -10.26 -12.59
N THR A 34 15.19 -9.59 -13.03
CA THR A 34 14.34 -10.04 -14.13
C THR A 34 14.31 -9.09 -15.33
N ASP A 35 15.18 -8.05 -15.35
CA ASP A 35 15.26 -7.03 -16.41
C ASP A 35 13.87 -6.56 -16.86
N THR A 36 13.02 -6.22 -15.88
CA THR A 36 11.59 -5.99 -16.10
C THR A 36 11.27 -4.50 -16.05
N ASP A 37 10.44 -4.04 -16.98
CA ASP A 37 10.00 -2.64 -17.05
C ASP A 37 9.09 -2.23 -15.89
N VAL A 38 8.27 -3.16 -15.38
CA VAL A 38 7.25 -2.92 -14.35
C VAL A 38 7.25 -4.02 -13.29
N VAL A 39 7.37 -3.64 -12.02
CA VAL A 39 7.20 -4.54 -10.88
C VAL A 39 5.86 -4.28 -10.19
N ILE A 40 5.02 -5.31 -10.14
CA ILE A 40 3.76 -5.27 -9.38
C ILE A 40 4.02 -5.90 -8.00
N SER A 41 3.92 -5.08 -6.95
CA SER A 41 4.06 -5.55 -5.56
C SER A 41 2.73 -5.46 -4.83
N GLU A 42 2.19 -6.60 -4.44
CA GLU A 42 1.03 -6.66 -3.55
C GLU A 42 1.47 -6.40 -2.10
N ILE A 43 0.76 -5.52 -1.40
CA ILE A 43 0.89 -5.34 0.04
C ILE A 43 -0.28 -6.07 0.70
N GLY A 44 0.02 -7.18 1.36
CA GLY A 44 -0.96 -7.91 2.15
C GLY A 44 -1.46 -7.11 3.36
N GLY A 45 -2.59 -7.54 3.92
CA GLY A 45 -3.25 -6.89 5.05
C GLY A 45 -4.26 -5.82 4.61
N THR A 46 -4.81 -5.09 5.59
CA THR A 46 -5.76 -3.99 5.33
C THR A 46 -5.13 -2.66 5.70
N VAL A 47 -5.49 -1.60 4.95
CA VAL A 47 -5.13 -0.23 5.32
C VAL A 47 -5.80 0.12 6.66
N GLY A 48 -4.99 0.51 7.64
CA GLY A 48 -5.42 0.76 9.02
C GLY A 48 -4.91 -0.28 10.01
N ASP A 49 -4.48 -1.46 9.53
CA ASP A 49 -3.89 -2.48 10.40
C ASP A 49 -2.47 -2.12 10.82
N MET A 50 -2.15 -2.30 12.11
CA MET A 50 -0.83 -1.97 12.66
C MET A 50 0.30 -2.73 11.95
N GLU A 51 0.05 -3.97 11.53
CA GLU A 51 1.00 -4.85 10.84
C GLU A 51 1.41 -4.32 9.46
N SER A 52 0.52 -3.58 8.79
CA SER A 52 0.74 -3.00 7.47
C SER A 52 1.62 -1.74 7.51
N THR A 53 1.75 -1.09 8.68
CA THR A 53 2.41 0.22 8.84
C THR A 53 3.84 0.25 8.28
N PRO A 54 4.72 -0.74 8.55
CA PRO A 54 6.08 -0.73 8.01
C PRO A 54 6.11 -0.80 6.47
N PHE A 55 5.18 -1.55 5.86
CA PHE A 55 5.10 -1.66 4.40
C PHE A 55 4.61 -0.35 3.78
N MET A 56 3.58 0.26 4.36
CA MET A 56 3.06 1.54 3.90
C MET A 56 4.12 2.65 3.99
N GLU A 57 4.86 2.72 5.10
CA GLU A 57 5.96 3.68 5.21
C GLU A 57 7.08 3.41 4.21
N ALA A 58 7.41 2.13 3.96
CA ALA A 58 8.43 1.76 2.98
C ALA A 58 8.07 2.22 1.56
N ILE A 59 6.84 1.97 1.10
CA ILE A 59 6.41 2.42 -0.24
C ILE A 59 6.30 3.95 -0.33
N ARG A 60 5.88 4.61 0.76
CA ARG A 60 5.81 6.07 0.84
C ARG A 60 7.19 6.70 0.69
N GLN A 61 8.21 6.14 1.34
CA GLN A 61 9.62 6.55 1.16
C GLN A 61 10.10 6.23 -0.25
N MET A 62 9.83 5.03 -0.77
CA MET A 62 10.25 4.60 -2.09
C MET A 62 9.77 5.55 -3.18
N ARG A 63 8.50 5.98 -3.18
CA ARG A 63 7.97 6.96 -4.15
C ARG A 63 8.71 8.29 -4.13
N ARG A 64 9.27 8.70 -3.00
CA ARG A 64 10.12 9.91 -2.92
C ARG A 64 11.53 9.65 -3.47
N GLU A 65 12.05 8.45 -3.27
CA GLU A 65 13.40 8.06 -3.68
C GLU A 65 13.52 7.80 -5.19
N VAL A 66 12.53 7.13 -5.79
CA VAL A 66 12.57 6.77 -7.21
C VAL A 66 11.84 7.74 -8.13
N GLY A 67 11.15 8.75 -7.59
CA GLY A 67 10.33 9.68 -8.35
C GLY A 67 8.85 9.26 -8.41
N SER A 68 7.98 10.26 -8.48
CA SER A 68 6.53 10.05 -8.41
C SER A 68 5.90 9.52 -9.69
N GLU A 69 6.62 9.68 -10.80
CA GLU A 69 6.35 9.16 -12.13
C GLU A 69 6.66 7.65 -12.25
N ASN A 70 7.50 7.12 -11.36
CA ASN A 70 7.93 5.71 -11.38
C ASN A 70 7.16 4.84 -10.38
N VAL A 71 6.15 5.39 -9.68
CA VAL A 71 5.33 4.64 -8.71
C VAL A 71 3.85 4.95 -8.89
N MET A 72 3.07 3.89 -9.11
CA MET A 72 1.62 3.93 -9.14
C MET A 72 1.02 3.16 -7.97
N TYR A 73 0.12 3.78 -7.22
CA TYR A 73 -0.63 3.13 -6.15
C TYR A 73 -2.03 2.71 -6.64
N VAL A 74 -2.32 1.43 -6.53
CA VAL A 74 -3.63 0.84 -6.81
C VAL A 74 -4.26 0.42 -5.48
N HIS A 75 -5.35 1.08 -5.09
CA HIS A 75 -6.03 0.79 -3.83
C HIS A 75 -7.30 -0.03 -4.09
N VAL A 76 -7.31 -1.26 -3.59
CA VAL A 76 -8.45 -2.17 -3.72
C VAL A 76 -9.36 -2.00 -2.51
N THR A 77 -10.65 -1.76 -2.75
CA THR A 77 -11.64 -1.47 -1.71
C THR A 77 -12.93 -2.23 -1.95
N PHE A 78 -13.78 -2.33 -0.93
CA PHE A 78 -15.06 -3.03 -1.00
C PHE A 78 -16.22 -2.07 -0.81
N VAL A 79 -17.13 -2.06 -1.78
CA VAL A 79 -18.39 -1.32 -1.78
C VAL A 79 -19.51 -2.30 -1.42
N PRO A 80 -19.90 -2.40 -0.14
CA PRO A 80 -20.89 -3.37 0.30
C PRO A 80 -22.29 -3.03 -0.21
N TYR A 81 -23.07 -4.07 -0.50
CA TYR A 81 -24.49 -3.98 -0.80
C TYR A 81 -25.32 -4.29 0.45
N LEU A 82 -26.05 -3.29 0.96
CA LEU A 82 -26.91 -3.46 2.13
C LEU A 82 -28.26 -4.03 1.69
N ARG A 83 -28.46 -5.34 1.86
CA ARG A 83 -29.68 -6.03 1.43
C ARG A 83 -30.96 -5.46 2.05
N ALA A 84 -30.91 -4.99 3.30
CA ALA A 84 -32.06 -4.39 3.98
C ALA A 84 -32.52 -3.07 3.34
N ALA A 85 -31.59 -2.26 2.83
CA ALA A 85 -31.86 -0.97 2.21
C ALA A 85 -31.82 -1.02 0.66
N LYS A 86 -31.43 -2.17 0.09
CA LYS A 86 -31.26 -2.42 -1.35
C LYS A 86 -30.35 -1.40 -2.05
N GLU A 87 -29.25 -1.02 -1.39
CA GLU A 87 -28.34 0.00 -1.89
C GLU A 87 -26.87 -0.35 -1.67
N LEU A 88 -26.01 0.20 -2.52
CA LEU A 88 -24.56 0.17 -2.35
C LEU A 88 -24.10 1.31 -1.45
N LYS A 89 -23.10 1.07 -0.61
CA LYS A 89 -22.52 2.10 0.26
C LYS A 89 -21.06 2.38 -0.09
N SER A 90 -20.79 3.59 -0.57
CA SER A 90 -19.43 4.07 -0.87
C SER A 90 -18.67 4.58 0.37
N LYS A 91 -19.35 4.83 1.49
CA LYS A 91 -18.75 5.37 2.72
C LYS A 91 -17.55 4.56 3.24
N PRO A 92 -17.57 3.21 3.29
CA PRO A 92 -16.40 2.43 3.70
C PRO A 92 -15.19 2.66 2.78
N THR A 93 -15.41 2.79 1.47
CA THR A 93 -14.36 3.13 0.51
C THR A 93 -13.78 4.51 0.78
N GLN A 94 -14.62 5.53 1.00
CA GLN A 94 -14.16 6.88 1.31
C GLN A 94 -13.32 6.92 2.59
N GLN A 95 -13.73 6.20 3.64
CA GLN A 95 -12.97 6.08 4.89
C GLN A 95 -11.63 5.39 4.66
N SER A 96 -11.61 4.30 3.91
CA SER A 96 -10.37 3.57 3.57
C SER A 96 -9.38 4.46 2.79
N VAL A 97 -9.87 5.22 1.80
CA VAL A 97 -9.04 6.18 1.06
C VAL A 97 -8.53 7.30 1.97
N SER A 98 -9.36 7.81 2.88
CA SER A 98 -8.94 8.83 3.86
C SER A 98 -7.81 8.33 4.76
N MET A 99 -7.89 7.08 5.23
CA MET A 99 -6.83 6.45 6.03
C MET A 99 -5.53 6.26 5.24
N LEU A 100 -5.62 5.89 3.95
CA LEU A 100 -4.44 5.79 3.10
C LEU A 100 -3.78 7.16 2.87
N ARG A 101 -4.60 8.20 2.70
CA ARG A 101 -4.11 9.58 2.51
C ARG A 101 -3.52 10.17 3.79
N SER A 102 -4.04 9.82 4.97
CA SER A 102 -3.53 10.33 6.24
C SER A 102 -2.10 9.88 6.53
N ILE A 103 -1.69 8.72 6.00
CA ILE A 103 -0.30 8.24 6.04
C ILE A 103 0.55 8.74 4.86
N GLY A 104 0.04 9.68 4.06
CA GLY A 104 0.79 10.32 2.98
C GLY A 104 0.85 9.52 1.67
N ILE A 105 -0.08 8.58 1.47
CA ILE A 105 -0.19 7.79 0.24
C ILE A 105 -1.46 8.21 -0.50
N GLN A 106 -1.27 8.82 -1.68
CA GLN A 106 -2.38 9.19 -2.56
C GLN A 106 -2.59 8.08 -3.60
N PRO A 107 -3.71 7.34 -3.59
CA PRO A 107 -3.97 6.34 -4.61
C PRO A 107 -4.08 6.99 -5.99
N ASN A 108 -3.49 6.35 -7.00
CA ASN A 108 -3.61 6.74 -8.40
C ASN A 108 -4.85 6.10 -9.03
N MET A 109 -5.23 4.90 -8.58
CA MET A 109 -6.39 4.15 -9.05
C MET A 109 -7.12 3.48 -7.88
N LEU A 110 -8.45 3.43 -7.97
CA LEU A 110 -9.30 2.66 -7.06
C LEU A 110 -9.89 1.45 -7.79
N VAL A 111 -9.79 0.28 -7.18
CA VAL A 111 -10.47 -0.94 -7.66
C VAL A 111 -11.62 -1.24 -6.72
N LEU A 112 -12.85 -1.00 -7.21
CA LEU A 112 -14.07 -1.20 -6.44
C LEU A 112 -14.54 -2.66 -6.57
N ARG A 113 -14.38 -3.45 -5.50
CA ARG A 113 -15.02 -4.77 -5.39
C ARG A 113 -16.44 -4.58 -4.87
N SER A 114 -17.41 -5.24 -5.48
CA SER A 114 -18.80 -5.20 -5.03
C SER A 114 -19.56 -6.46 -5.44
N GLU A 115 -20.64 -6.77 -4.72
CA GLU A 115 -21.58 -7.85 -5.06
C GLU A 115 -22.48 -7.47 -6.25
N MET A 116 -22.74 -6.18 -6.44
CA MET A 116 -23.61 -5.65 -7.50
C MET A 116 -22.81 -4.68 -8.39
N PRO A 117 -23.21 -4.47 -9.66
CA PRO A 117 -22.59 -3.45 -10.50
C PRO A 117 -22.65 -2.07 -9.83
N VAL A 118 -21.50 -1.41 -9.69
CA VAL A 118 -21.41 -0.05 -9.16
C VAL A 118 -21.89 0.95 -10.23
N PRO A 119 -22.94 1.74 -9.98
CA PRO A 119 -23.45 2.75 -10.92
C PRO A 119 -22.40 3.81 -11.27
N GLN A 120 -22.52 4.42 -12.45
CA GLN A 120 -21.58 5.46 -12.89
C GLN A 120 -21.59 6.69 -11.97
N GLU A 121 -22.77 7.11 -11.51
CA GLU A 121 -22.93 8.22 -10.56
C GLU A 121 -22.16 8.04 -9.24
N MET A 122 -21.89 6.79 -8.83
CA MET A 122 -21.10 6.50 -7.63
C MET A 122 -19.59 6.52 -7.90
N LYS A 123 -19.18 6.42 -9.16
CA LYS A 123 -17.78 6.45 -9.60
C LYS A 123 -17.31 7.87 -9.93
N ASP A 124 -18.23 8.71 -10.39
CA ASP A 124 -18.01 10.15 -10.66
C ASP A 124 -17.81 10.94 -9.35
#